data_AF-A0A850QU07-F1
#
_entry.id   AF-A0A850QU07-F1
#
_cell.length_a   1.000
_cell.length_b   1.000
_cell.length_c   1.000
_cell.angle_alpha   90.00
_cell.angle_beta   90.00
_cell.angle_gamma   90.00
#
_symmetry.space_group_name_H-M   'P 1'
#
loop_
_entity.id
_entity.type
_entity.pdbx_description
1 polymer ?
#
loop_
_entity_poly.entity_id
_entity_poly.type
_entity_poly.pdbx_seq_one_letter_code
_entity_poly.pdbx_strand_id
1 'polypeptide(L)'
;MLRKPTIPDVTPVVKEWYSKPGNECGGLFHIILDDGNNEQHWADELLEQAKASGDTDAIQLAELLAAMSPTQRLKLSKMNWLDDHSSDTE
;
A
#
# COMPACT_ATOMS: atom_id res chain seq x y z
N MET A 1 19.14 -14.45 2.72
CA MET A 1 18.41 -13.30 3.28
C MET A 1 17.28 -12.98 2.30
N LEU A 2 16.03 -12.93 2.75
CA LEU A 2 14.93 -12.46 1.91
C LEU A 2 15.16 -10.97 1.62
N ARG A 3 15.12 -10.60 0.34
CA ARG A 3 15.27 -9.20 -0.10
C ARG A 3 14.03 -8.42 0.37
N LYS A 4 14.24 -7.23 0.96
CA LYS A 4 13.13 -6.33 1.30
C LYS A 4 12.41 -5.89 0.02
N PRO A 5 11.07 -5.86 0.02
CA PRO A 5 10.31 -5.38 -1.13
C PRO A 5 10.72 -3.94 -1.48
N THR A 6 10.74 -3.65 -2.77
CA THR A 6 11.04 -2.35 -3.33
C THR A 6 9.80 -1.73 -3.97
N ILE A 7 9.86 -0.44 -4.27
CA ILE A 7 8.72 0.26 -4.86
C ILE A 7 8.17 -0.45 -6.10
N PRO A 8 9.00 -0.89 -7.08
CA PRO A 8 8.50 -1.65 -8.23
C PRO A 8 7.75 -2.93 -7.86
N ASP A 9 8.11 -3.59 -6.76
CA ASP A 9 7.47 -4.83 -6.31
C ASP A 9 6.07 -4.55 -5.70
N VAL A 10 5.90 -3.36 -5.10
CA VAL A 10 4.69 -2.98 -4.34
C VAL A 10 3.71 -2.14 -5.17
N THR A 11 4.20 -1.38 -6.16
CA THR A 11 3.38 -0.57 -7.07
C THR A 11 2.19 -1.32 -7.68
N PRO A 12 2.31 -2.53 -8.27
CA PRO A 12 1.16 -3.21 -8.84
C PRO A 12 0.10 -3.59 -7.80
N VAL A 13 0.53 -3.95 -6.58
CA VAL A 13 -0.39 -4.31 -5.48
C VAL A 13 -1.15 -3.10 -4.97
N VAL A 14 -0.49 -1.94 -4.88
CA VAL A 14 -1.14 -0.68 -4.49
C VAL A 14 -2.15 -0.22 -5.54
N LYS A 15 -1.82 -0.33 -6.83
CA LYS A 15 -2.77 -0.01 -7.92
C LYS A 15 -4.01 -0.90 -7.87
N GLU A 16 -3.81 -2.20 -7.72
CA GLU A 16 -4.90 -3.17 -7.59
C GLU A 16 -5.76 -2.85 -6.36
N TRP A 17 -5.15 -2.50 -5.23
CA TRP A 17 -5.85 -2.10 -4.01
C TRP A 17 -6.79 -0.91 -4.25
N TYR A 18 -6.29 0.20 -4.81
CA TYR A 18 -7.08 1.40 -5.08
C TYR A 18 -8.15 1.22 -6.17
N SER A 19 -8.03 0.21 -7.04
CA SER A 19 -9.05 -0.08 -8.06
C SER A 19 -10.34 -0.70 -7.49
N LYS A 20 -10.31 -1.19 -6.25
CA LYS A 20 -11.46 -1.86 -5.61
C LYS A 20 -12.38 -0.84 -4.92
N PRO A 21 -13.71 -0.94 -5.08
CA PRO A 21 -14.65 -0.06 -4.40
C PRO A 21 -14.50 -0.13 -2.87
N GLY A 22 -14.40 1.01 -2.20
CA GLY A 22 -14.23 1.11 -0.74
C GLY A 22 -12.77 1.15 -0.28
N ASN A 23 -11.81 1.05 -1.20
CA ASN A 23 -10.37 1.09 -0.92
C ASN A 23 -9.69 2.40 -1.39
N GLU A 24 -10.48 3.38 -1.80
CA GLU A 24 -10.04 4.73 -2.13
C GLU A 24 -9.39 5.48 -0.95
N CYS A 25 -9.01 6.75 -1.19
CA CYS A 25 -8.44 7.64 -0.18
C CYS A 25 -9.27 7.63 1.12
N GLY A 26 -8.60 7.40 2.25
CA GLY A 26 -9.24 7.20 3.56
C GLY A 26 -9.58 5.74 3.91
N GLY A 27 -9.28 4.78 3.02
CA GLY A 27 -9.34 3.34 3.28
C GLY A 27 -8.25 2.84 4.23
N LEU A 28 -8.17 1.52 4.46
CA LEU A 28 -7.29 0.92 5.50
C LEU A 28 -5.85 1.48 5.48
N PHE A 29 -5.22 1.59 4.30
CA PHE A 29 -3.82 1.96 4.18
C PHE A 29 -3.54 3.47 4.07
N HIS A 30 -4.54 4.34 4.22
CA HIS A 30 -4.38 5.80 4.04
C HIS A 30 -3.28 6.39 4.93
N ILE A 31 -3.14 5.90 6.16
CA ILE A 31 -2.12 6.35 7.12
C ILE A 31 -0.70 6.30 6.54
N ILE A 32 -0.39 5.28 5.73
CA ILE A 32 0.92 5.15 5.08
C ILE A 32 0.91 5.70 3.65
N LEU A 33 -0.11 5.35 2.86
CA LEU A 33 -0.13 5.64 1.42
C LEU A 33 -0.55 7.08 1.10
N ASP A 34 -1.37 7.70 1.94
CA ASP A 34 -1.93 9.04 1.71
C ASP A 34 -1.30 10.06 2.67
N ASP A 35 -1.27 9.76 3.97
CA ASP A 35 -0.77 10.69 5.01
C ASP A 35 0.77 10.72 5.11
N GLY A 36 1.44 9.72 4.54
CA GLY A 36 2.90 9.63 4.49
C GLY A 36 3.57 9.24 5.80
N ASN A 37 2.83 8.66 6.75
CA ASN A 37 3.45 8.05 7.91
C ASN A 37 4.32 6.86 7.48
N ASN A 38 5.53 6.76 8.02
CA ASN A 38 6.54 5.81 7.53
C ASN A 38 7.17 4.94 8.62
N GLU A 39 6.81 5.20 9.88
CA GLU A 39 7.30 4.45 11.03
C GLU A 39 6.79 3.01 11.01
N GLN A 40 7.52 2.11 11.68
CA GLN A 40 7.19 0.69 11.65
C GLN A 40 5.86 0.38 12.36
N HIS A 41 5.55 1.09 13.45
CA HIS A 41 4.35 0.82 14.25
C HIS A 41 3.06 0.94 13.42
N TRP A 42 2.98 1.92 12.51
CA TRP A 42 1.86 2.04 11.58
C TRP A 42 1.72 0.83 10.66
N ALA A 43 2.83 0.30 10.15
CA ALA A 43 2.79 -0.85 9.26
C ALA A 43 2.39 -2.13 10.01
N ASP A 44 2.82 -2.25 11.27
CA ASP A 44 2.47 -3.38 12.13
C ASP A 44 0.98 -3.33 12.53
N GLU A 45 0.45 -2.15 12.90
CA GLU A 45 -0.98 -1.95 13.21
C GLU A 45 -1.88 -2.27 12.01
N LEU A 46 -1.49 -1.84 10.81
CA LEU A 46 -2.23 -2.13 9.58
C LEU A 46 -2.22 -3.62 9.23
N LEU A 47 -1.12 -4.31 9.50
CA LEU A 47 -1.02 -5.76 9.33
C LEU A 47 -1.93 -6.51 10.31
N GLU A 48 -2.03 -6.06 11.56
CA GLU A 48 -2.95 -6.63 12.54
C GLU A 48 -4.41 -6.42 12.11
N GLN A 49 -4.77 -5.22 11.66
CA GLN A 49 -6.12 -4.92 11.16
C GLN A 49 -6.47 -5.74 9.91
N ALA A 50 -5.55 -5.85 8.95
CA ALA A 50 -5.75 -6.67 7.75
C ALA A 50 -5.92 -8.16 8.10
N LYS A 51 -5.15 -8.68 9.05
CA LYS A 51 -5.32 -10.06 9.54
C LYS A 51 -6.66 -10.26 10.25
N ALA A 52 -7.11 -9.27 11.01
CA ALA A 52 -8.39 -9.32 11.71
C ALA A 52 -9.59 -9.27 10.75
N SER A 53 -9.48 -8.58 9.61
CA SER A 53 -10.54 -8.55 8.60
C SER A 53 -10.64 -9.87 7.81
N GLY A 54 -9.54 -10.62 7.70
CA GLY A 54 -9.44 -11.83 6.88
C GLY A 54 -9.39 -11.54 5.38
N ASP A 55 -9.26 -10.27 4.98
CA ASP A 55 -9.11 -9.87 3.58
C ASP A 55 -7.69 -10.19 3.11
N THR A 56 -7.58 -11.15 2.19
CA THR A 56 -6.30 -11.63 1.68
C THR A 56 -5.51 -10.55 0.93
N ASP A 57 -6.20 -9.63 0.26
CA ASP A 57 -5.56 -8.56 -0.50
C ASP A 57 -5.03 -7.49 0.45
N ALA A 58 -5.79 -7.19 1.51
CA ALA A 58 -5.32 -6.32 2.58
C ALA A 58 -4.11 -6.92 3.27
N ILE A 59 -4.14 -8.21 3.61
CA ILE A 59 -3.03 -8.90 4.28
C ILE A 59 -1.78 -8.83 3.41
N GLN A 60 -1.90 -9.13 2.11
CA GLN A 60 -0.77 -9.08 1.18
C GLN A 60 -0.13 -7.69 1.13
N LEU A 61 -0.93 -6.64 0.98
CA LEU A 61 -0.41 -5.27 0.94
C LEU A 61 0.22 -4.87 2.28
N ALA A 62 -0.40 -5.22 3.40
CA ALA A 62 0.12 -4.93 4.72
C ALA A 62 1.48 -5.61 4.99
N GLU A 63 1.64 -6.88 4.59
CA GLU A 63 2.90 -7.62 4.72
C GLU A 63 4.03 -6.96 3.92
N LEU A 64 3.73 -6.51 2.70
CA LEU A 64 4.69 -5.77 1.87
C LEU A 64 5.09 -4.46 2.54
N LEU A 65 4.12 -3.67 3.02
CA LEU A 65 4.38 -2.40 3.70
C LEU A 65 5.20 -2.60 4.98
N ALA A 66 4.90 -3.64 5.77
CA ALA A 66 5.64 -3.97 6.99
C ALA A 66 7.09 -4.37 6.71
N ALA A 67 7.35 -5.05 5.59
CA ALA A 67 8.71 -5.47 5.19
C ALA A 67 9.55 -4.37 4.52
N MET A 68 8.92 -3.28 4.05
CA MET A 68 9.62 -2.13 3.48
C MET A 68 10.42 -1.36 4.52
N SER A 69 11.43 -0.60 4.06
CA SER A 69 12.08 0.41 4.91
C SER A 69 11.21 1.67 5.05
N PRO A 70 11.38 2.46 6.12
CA PRO A 70 10.68 3.75 6.28
C PRO A 70 10.86 4.69 5.08
N THR A 71 12.07 4.77 4.52
CA THR A 71 12.34 5.62 3.34
C THR A 71 11.54 5.17 2.11
N GLN A 72 11.37 3.87 1.92
CA GLN A 72 10.59 3.37 0.80
C GLN A 72 9.09 3.62 1.01
N ARG A 73 8.57 3.46 2.23
CA ARG A 73 7.17 3.81 2.57
C ARG A 73 6.89 5.29 2.31
N LEU A 74 7.77 6.18 2.77
CA LEU A 74 7.64 7.62 2.50
C LEU A 74 7.71 7.98 1.01
N LYS A 75 8.49 7.23 0.22
CA LYS A 75 8.55 7.47 -1.23
C LYS A 75 7.30 6.92 -1.91
N LEU A 76 6.75 5.80 -1.43
CA LEU A 76 5.51 5.22 -1.91
C LEU A 76 4.33 6.19 -1.71
N SER A 77 4.26 6.87 -0.56
CA SER A 77 3.19 7.84 -0.26
C SER A 77 3.21 9.11 -1.12
N LYS A 78 4.30 9.34 -1.86
CA LYS A 78 4.46 10.51 -2.75
C LYS A 78 4.15 10.17 -4.20
N MET A 79 3.79 8.92 -4.50
CA MET A 79 3.41 8.52 -5.84
C MET A 79 1.95 8.89 -6.07
N ASN A 80 1.63 9.32 -7.29
CA ASN A 80 0.23 9.54 -7.65
C ASN A 80 -0.40 8.20 -8.07
N TRP A 81 -1.33 7.71 -7.27
CA TRP A 81 -1.99 6.41 -7.48
C TRP A 81 -3.25 6.49 -8.34
N LEU A 82 -3.81 7.68 -8.49
CA LEU A 82 -5.10 7.92 -9.15
C LEU A 82 -4.96 8.37 -10.62
N ASP A 83 -3.73 8.56 -11.12
CA ASP A 83 -3.46 9.14 -12.45
C ASP A 83 -3.42 8.12 -13.60
N ASP A 84 -3.60 6.82 -13.36
CA ASP A 84 -3.52 5.81 -14.44
C ASP A 84 -4.86 5.55 -15.14
N HIS A 85 -5.67 6.61 -15.30
CA HIS A 85 -6.62 6.68 -16.41
C HIS A 85 -5.90 7.20 -17.65
N SER A 86 -4.86 6.51 -18.11
CA SER A 86 -4.48 6.63 -19.51
C SER A 86 -5.63 6.03 -20.32
N SER A 87 -6.46 6.92 -20.82
CA SER A 87 -7.41 6.69 -21.90
C SER A 87 -6.67 6.13 -23.12
N ASP A 88 -6.39 4.83 -23.11
CA ASP A 88 -6.11 4.07 -24.33
C ASP A 88 -7.46 3.55 -24.85
N THR A 89 -8.28 4.48 -25.33
CA THR A 89 -9.28 4.18 -26.35
C THR A 89 -8.65 4.50 -27.69
N GLU A 90 -8.18 3.47 -28.39
CA GLU A 90 -8.01 3.48 -29.85
C GLU A 90 -9.37 3.63 -30.56
#